data_AF-A0A7S1N9E6-F1
#
_entry.id   AF-A0A7S1N9E6-F1
#
_cell.length_a   1.000
_cell.length_b   1.000
_cell.length_c   1.000
_cell.angle_alpha   90.00
_cell.angle_beta   90.00
_cell.angle_gamma   90.00
#
_symmetry.space_group_name_H-M   'P 1'
#
loop_
_entity.id
_entity.type
_entity.pdbx_description
1 polymer ?
#
loop_
_entity_poly.entity_id
_entity_poly.type
_entity_poly.pdbx_seq_one_letter_code
_entity_poly.pdbx_strand_id
1 'polypeptide(L)'
;GGMARGGGVPQAAGEGRVRGRSGGRPRRGSSASATARPVTGLSTDWGVSPEDAHAYGWSKTLMGRYRRLHSINHPSKAKQAHMERAAINTPVQGGAADIVILAMVKLQQSEKLKALGYRLLLQIHDEVIVEGPEEHVEEAQAEVVRCMEEPWDDYGLERLKVRLEVDADHAHSWYEAK
;
A
#
# COMPACT_ATOMS: atom_id res chain seq x y z
N GLY A 1 -35.50 46.03 22.80
CA GLY A 1 -34.15 45.88 22.25
C GLY A 1 -33.62 44.56 22.76
N GLY A 2 -33.25 43.59 21.92
CA GLY A 2 -32.24 43.66 20.85
C GLY A 2 -30.95 43.10 21.45
N MET A 3 -30.19 42.17 20.88
CA MET A 3 -30.12 41.58 19.54
C MET A 3 -29.37 40.25 19.72
N ALA A 4 -29.90 39.15 19.18
CA ALA A 4 -29.09 37.99 18.83
C ALA A 4 -28.26 38.33 17.58
N ARG A 5 -26.98 37.97 17.57
CA ARG A 5 -26.13 38.10 16.37
C ARG A 5 -26.06 36.76 15.63
N GLY A 6 -26.47 36.76 14.37
CA GLY A 6 -26.04 35.78 13.35
C GLY A 6 -24.55 35.98 13.01
N GLY A 7 -23.92 35.19 12.14
CA GLY A 7 -24.33 34.11 11.25
C GLY A 7 -23.07 33.33 10.84
N GLY A 8 -23.21 32.12 10.30
CA GLY A 8 -22.92 31.95 8.87
C GLY A 8 -22.88 30.47 8.47
N VAL A 9 -23.84 30.12 7.62
CA VAL A 9 -23.79 29.17 6.49
C VAL A 9 -23.30 27.73 6.75
N PRO A 10 -24.20 26.73 6.78
CA PRO A 10 -23.85 25.37 6.41
C PRO A 10 -23.71 25.32 4.88
N GLN A 11 -22.53 24.96 4.38
CA GLN A 11 -22.36 24.74 2.95
C GLN A 11 -23.00 23.38 2.60
N ALA A 12 -24.28 23.43 2.26
CA ALA A 12 -24.95 22.41 1.46
C ALA A 12 -24.53 22.59 0.00
N ALA A 13 -24.41 21.46 -0.72
CA ALA A 13 -24.96 21.21 -2.05
C ALA A 13 -24.00 20.38 -2.90
N GLY A 14 -24.51 19.27 -3.41
CA GLY A 14 -23.89 18.54 -4.50
C GLY A 14 -24.27 17.08 -4.50
N GLU A 15 -25.54 16.78 -4.79
CA GLU A 15 -25.87 15.52 -5.45
C GLU A 15 -25.01 15.42 -6.72
N GLY A 16 -23.87 14.73 -6.59
CA GLY A 16 -23.01 14.38 -7.70
C GLY A 16 -23.57 13.18 -8.43
N ARG A 17 -24.65 13.40 -9.19
CA ARG A 17 -25.11 12.48 -10.23
C ARG A 17 -23.95 12.22 -11.19
N VAL A 18 -23.33 11.04 -11.15
CA VAL A 18 -22.53 10.56 -12.28
C VAL A 18 -23.48 9.94 -13.29
N ARG A 19 -24.03 10.78 -14.18
CA ARG A 19 -24.54 10.33 -15.48
C ARG A 19 -23.35 10.20 -16.42
N GLY A 20 -22.82 8.99 -16.51
CA GLY A 20 -22.05 8.53 -17.67
C GLY A 20 -22.93 7.61 -18.51
N ARG A 21 -23.72 8.16 -19.44
CA ARG A 21 -24.20 7.39 -20.60
C ARG A 21 -23.42 7.91 -21.81
N SER A 22 -22.39 7.19 -22.22
CA SER A 22 -22.03 7.07 -23.63
C SER A 22 -21.27 5.75 -23.87
N GLY A 23 -21.96 4.84 -24.57
CA GLY A 23 -21.41 3.94 -25.58
C GLY A 23 -20.10 3.21 -25.31
N GLY A 24 -20.10 2.28 -24.37
CA GLY A 24 -19.13 1.17 -24.36
C GLY A 24 -19.85 -0.08 -23.91
N ARG A 25 -19.84 -1.15 -24.72
CA ARG A 25 -20.32 -2.47 -24.26
C ARG A 25 -19.57 -2.82 -22.97
N PRO A 26 -20.23 -3.30 -21.89
CA PRO A 26 -19.50 -3.88 -20.78
C PRO A 26 -18.67 -5.03 -21.34
N ARG A 27 -17.33 -4.91 -21.26
CA ARG A 27 -16.47 -6.07 -21.41
C ARG A 27 -16.73 -6.91 -20.16
N ARG A 28 -17.36 -8.09 -20.33
CA ARG A 28 -17.44 -9.08 -19.26
C ARG A 28 -15.99 -9.36 -18.84
N GLY A 29 -15.64 -8.98 -17.62
CA GLY A 29 -14.31 -9.17 -17.06
C GLY A 29 -14.45 -9.29 -15.55
N SER A 30 -13.67 -10.17 -14.96
CA SER A 30 -13.62 -10.34 -13.51
C SER A 30 -12.50 -9.49 -12.92
N SER A 31 -12.71 -9.01 -11.70
CA SER A 31 -11.71 -8.33 -10.88
C SER A 31 -11.32 -9.22 -9.72
N ALA A 32 -10.02 -9.36 -9.47
CA ALA A 32 -9.50 -10.02 -8.28
C ALA A 32 -8.79 -9.00 -7.38
N SER A 33 -9.02 -9.09 -6.07
CA SER A 33 -8.38 -8.29 -5.04
C SER A 33 -7.49 -9.18 -4.16
N ALA A 34 -6.40 -8.62 -3.63
CA ALA A 34 -5.54 -9.33 -2.70
C ALA A 34 -4.89 -8.38 -1.68
N THR A 35 -4.77 -8.84 -0.43
CA THR A 35 -4.27 -8.05 0.72
C THR A 35 -3.22 -8.83 1.50
N ALA A 36 -2.03 -8.26 1.69
CA ALA A 36 -0.92 -8.92 2.41
C ALA A 36 -0.85 -8.51 3.90
N ARG A 37 -0.68 -9.46 4.82
CA ARG A 37 -0.53 -9.21 6.26
C ARG A 37 0.63 -10.01 6.86
N PRO A 38 1.43 -9.43 7.79
CA PRO A 38 2.50 -10.16 8.45
C PRO A 38 1.96 -11.13 9.52
N VAL A 39 2.46 -12.37 9.51
CA VAL A 39 2.24 -13.30 10.63
C VAL A 39 3.15 -12.89 11.79
N THR A 40 2.60 -12.83 13.00
CA THR A 40 3.20 -12.21 14.20
C THR A 40 4.67 -12.59 14.48
N GLY A 41 5.46 -11.62 14.97
CA GLY A 41 6.84 -11.84 15.43
C GLY A 41 7.92 -10.94 14.82
N LEU A 42 7.64 -9.65 14.59
CA LEU A 42 8.63 -8.69 14.08
C LEU A 42 9.70 -8.38 15.14
N SER A 43 10.83 -9.09 15.08
CA SER A 43 12.09 -8.67 15.70
C SER A 43 12.58 -7.38 15.02
N THR A 44 12.80 -6.35 15.83
CA THR A 44 13.12 -4.95 15.45
C THR A 44 14.55 -4.73 14.94
N ASP A 45 15.29 -5.77 14.56
CA ASP A 45 16.70 -5.68 14.11
C ASP A 45 16.91 -4.95 12.77
N TRP A 46 15.83 -4.52 12.10
CA TRP A 46 15.89 -3.94 10.75
C TRP A 46 15.89 -2.41 10.72
N GLY A 47 16.01 -1.76 11.88
CA GLY A 47 15.89 -0.30 12.02
C GLY A 47 17.13 0.36 12.60
N VAL A 48 17.39 1.58 12.14
CA VAL A 48 18.29 2.53 12.81
C VAL A 48 17.68 2.83 14.18
N SER A 49 18.39 2.54 15.28
CA SER A 49 17.88 2.84 16.61
C SER A 49 17.70 4.37 16.78
N PRO A 50 16.89 4.85 17.75
CA PRO A 50 16.82 6.27 18.05
C PRO A 50 18.21 6.89 18.33
N GLU A 51 19.10 6.13 18.95
CA GLU A 51 20.49 6.51 19.24
C GLU A 51 21.30 6.70 17.94
N ASP A 52 21.17 5.77 17.00
CA ASP A 52 21.77 5.88 15.67
C ASP A 52 21.20 7.07 14.88
N ALA A 53 19.90 7.35 15.02
CA ALA A 53 19.26 8.49 14.36
C ALA A 53 19.82 9.83 14.86
N HIS A 54 20.16 9.92 16.15
CA HIS A 54 20.86 11.07 16.74
C HIS A 54 22.30 11.21 16.22
N ALA A 55 23.01 10.09 16.07
CA ALA A 55 24.38 10.07 15.58
C ALA A 55 24.48 10.42 14.08
N TYR A 56 23.63 9.83 13.26
CA TYR A 56 23.71 9.93 11.80
C TYR A 56 22.84 11.04 11.19
N GLY A 57 21.79 11.47 11.89
CA GLY A 57 20.85 12.48 11.38
C GLY A 57 19.89 11.95 10.30
N TRP A 58 19.78 10.62 10.16
CA TRP A 58 18.87 9.96 9.21
C TRP A 58 18.37 8.62 9.76
N SER A 59 17.27 8.14 9.18
CA SER A 59 16.78 6.75 9.33
C SER A 59 16.61 6.14 7.93
N LYS A 60 16.55 4.81 7.82
CA LYS A 60 16.37 4.11 6.54
C LYS A 60 15.27 3.06 6.61
N THR A 61 14.66 2.76 5.46
CA THR A 61 13.68 1.68 5.32
C THR A 61 14.37 0.33 5.08
N LEU A 62 13.57 -0.76 5.01
CA LEU A 62 14.04 -2.11 4.72
C LEU A 62 14.88 -2.16 3.43
N MET A 63 14.42 -1.50 2.36
CA MET A 63 15.14 -1.49 1.06
C MET A 63 16.15 -0.33 0.95
N GLY A 64 16.53 0.29 2.07
CA GLY A 64 17.63 1.25 2.12
C GLY A 64 17.28 2.68 1.71
N ARG A 65 16.00 3.05 1.64
CA ARG A 65 15.59 4.42 1.34
C ARG A 65 15.78 5.32 2.57
N TYR A 66 16.51 6.42 2.40
CA TYR A 66 16.83 7.34 3.50
C TYR A 66 15.71 8.35 3.77
N ARG A 67 15.48 8.62 5.06
CA ARG A 67 14.74 9.77 5.57
C ARG A 67 15.68 10.63 6.42
N ARG A 68 15.92 11.86 5.98
CA ARG A 68 16.70 12.84 6.75
C ARG A 68 15.89 13.36 7.95
N LEU A 69 16.56 13.50 9.09
CA LEU A 69 15.96 13.90 10.36
C LEU A 69 16.56 15.24 10.83
N HIS A 70 16.30 16.29 10.05
CA HIS A 70 16.94 17.61 10.17
C HIS A 70 16.88 18.24 11.57
N SER A 71 15.88 17.90 12.39
CA SER A 71 15.68 18.48 13.73
C SER A 71 15.92 17.47 14.87
N ILE A 72 16.59 16.34 14.61
CA ILE A 72 16.78 15.28 15.62
C ILE A 72 17.59 15.80 16.83
N ASN A 73 18.58 16.68 16.58
CA ASN A 73 19.39 17.31 17.63
C ASN A 73 18.94 18.75 17.97
N HIS A 74 17.71 19.13 17.63
CA HIS A 74 17.22 20.48 17.86
C HIS A 74 16.88 20.70 19.36
N PRO A 75 17.22 21.86 19.98
CA PRO A 75 16.99 22.11 21.42
C PRO A 75 15.52 22.01 21.85
N SER A 76 14.60 22.43 20.98
CA SER A 76 13.16 22.22 21.17
C SER A 76 12.80 20.74 21.27
N LYS A 77 12.40 20.33 22.47
CA LYS A 77 11.94 18.96 22.78
C LYS A 77 10.77 18.49 21.91
N ALA A 78 9.88 19.40 21.50
CA ALA A 78 8.78 19.05 20.60
C ALA A 78 9.26 18.64 19.20
N LYS A 79 10.25 19.37 18.64
CA LYS A 79 10.83 19.05 17.33
C LYS A 79 11.66 17.76 17.39
N GLN A 80 12.44 17.59 18.45
CA GLN A 80 13.20 16.36 18.72
C GLN A 80 12.27 15.14 18.78
N ALA A 81 11.23 15.18 19.63
CA ALA A 81 10.29 14.07 19.78
C ALA A 81 9.54 13.72 18.47
N HIS A 82 9.25 14.72 17.63
CA HIS A 82 8.67 14.46 16.31
C HIS A 82 9.66 13.70 15.39
N MET A 83 10.95 14.05 15.43
CA MET A 83 11.99 13.38 14.67
C MET A 83 12.30 11.98 15.20
N GLU A 84 12.24 11.75 16.51
CA GLU A 84 12.39 10.41 17.10
C GLU A 84 11.24 9.48 16.66
N ARG A 85 9.99 9.96 16.70
CA ARG A 85 8.84 9.22 16.13
C ARG A 85 9.03 8.93 14.64
N ALA A 86 9.55 9.89 13.90
CA ALA A 86 9.88 9.72 12.50
C ALA A 86 10.96 8.65 12.29
N ALA A 87 11.99 8.62 13.13
CA ALA A 87 13.07 7.64 13.08
C ALA A 87 12.56 6.22 13.30
N ILE A 88 11.67 6.03 14.29
CA ILE A 88 11.04 4.75 14.63
C ILE A 88 10.08 4.28 13.52
N ASN A 89 9.27 5.19 12.98
CA ASN A 89 8.25 4.83 12.00
C ASN A 89 8.82 4.55 10.61
N THR A 90 9.98 5.13 10.27
CA THR A 90 10.56 5.01 8.91
C THR A 90 10.89 3.56 8.54
N PRO A 91 11.59 2.77 9.37
CA PRO A 91 11.85 1.36 9.09
C PRO A 91 10.56 0.54 8.93
N VAL A 92 9.58 0.77 9.81
CA VAL A 92 8.35 -0.04 9.86
C VAL A 92 7.38 0.31 8.71
N GLN A 93 6.91 1.56 8.67
CA GLN A 93 5.92 1.99 7.66
C GLN A 93 6.56 2.12 6.28
N GLY A 94 7.80 2.64 6.23
CA GLY A 94 8.54 2.73 4.98
C GLY A 94 8.92 1.36 4.44
N GLY A 95 9.32 0.43 5.31
CA GLY A 95 9.58 -0.96 4.91
C GLY A 95 8.33 -1.68 4.38
N ALA A 96 7.18 -1.51 5.03
CA ALA A 96 5.91 -2.04 4.53
C ALA A 96 5.57 -1.47 3.14
N ALA A 97 5.73 -0.16 2.94
CA ALA A 97 5.53 0.46 1.63
C ALA A 97 6.51 -0.08 0.58
N ASP A 98 7.77 -0.30 0.94
CA ASP A 98 8.76 -0.86 0.03
C ASP A 98 8.37 -2.30 -0.41
N ILE A 99 7.87 -3.13 0.51
CA ILE A 99 7.38 -4.49 0.21
C ILE A 99 6.23 -4.45 -0.79
N VAL A 100 5.22 -3.60 -0.56
CA VAL A 100 4.06 -3.50 -1.46
C VAL A 100 4.49 -3.02 -2.85
N ILE A 101 5.38 -2.03 -2.93
CA ILE A 101 5.91 -1.56 -4.21
C ILE A 101 6.63 -2.69 -4.94
N LEU A 102 7.40 -3.51 -4.24
CA LEU A 102 8.07 -4.66 -4.85
C LEU A 102 7.07 -5.70 -5.38
N ALA A 103 6.02 -6.00 -4.61
CA ALA A 103 4.94 -6.87 -5.05
C ALA A 103 4.24 -6.31 -6.30
N MET A 104 3.96 -5.01 -6.35
CA MET A 104 3.38 -4.35 -7.53
C MET A 104 4.28 -4.50 -8.76
N VAL A 105 5.59 -4.28 -8.63
CA VAL A 105 6.54 -4.46 -9.74
C VAL A 105 6.53 -5.91 -10.22
N LYS A 106 6.55 -6.89 -9.30
CA LYS A 106 6.49 -8.31 -9.64
C LYS A 106 5.19 -8.69 -10.35
N LEU A 107 4.05 -8.22 -9.87
CA LEU A 107 2.75 -8.40 -10.51
C LEU A 107 2.73 -7.83 -11.92
N GLN A 108 3.23 -6.60 -12.10
CA GLN A 108 3.29 -5.94 -13.41
C GLN A 108 4.23 -6.68 -14.38
N GLN A 109 5.28 -7.32 -13.87
CA GLN A 109 6.24 -8.10 -14.64
C GLN A 109 5.82 -9.56 -14.85
N SER A 110 4.77 -10.06 -14.20
CA SER A 110 4.34 -11.45 -14.34
C SER A 110 3.94 -11.77 -15.78
N GLU A 111 4.76 -12.58 -16.45
CA GLU A 111 4.47 -13.09 -17.79
C GLU A 111 3.24 -14.02 -17.78
N LYS A 112 2.98 -14.73 -16.68
CA LYS A 112 1.79 -15.56 -16.53
C LYS A 112 0.52 -14.70 -16.49
N LEU A 113 0.47 -13.64 -15.68
CA LEU A 113 -0.69 -12.73 -15.67
C LEU A 113 -0.94 -12.13 -17.05
N LYS A 114 0.12 -11.67 -17.73
CA LYS A 114 0.02 -11.12 -19.09
C LYS A 114 -0.52 -12.15 -20.09
N ALA A 115 -0.04 -13.39 -20.03
CA ALA A 115 -0.50 -14.47 -20.90
C ALA A 115 -1.98 -14.82 -20.67
N LEU A 116 -2.45 -14.74 -19.41
CA LEU A 116 -3.87 -14.91 -19.05
C LEU A 116 -4.73 -13.68 -19.39
N GLY A 117 -4.13 -12.58 -19.87
CA GLY A 117 -4.84 -11.34 -20.20
C GLY A 117 -5.15 -10.43 -19.01
N TYR A 118 -4.51 -10.66 -17.87
CA TYR A 118 -4.67 -9.87 -16.65
C TYR A 118 -3.72 -8.67 -16.61
N ARG A 119 -4.18 -7.58 -16.02
CA ARG A 119 -3.36 -6.38 -15.75
C ARG A 119 -3.64 -5.81 -14.36
N LEU A 120 -2.62 -5.22 -13.75
CA LEU A 120 -2.79 -4.41 -12.54
C LEU A 120 -3.62 -3.17 -12.86
N LEU A 121 -4.71 -2.97 -12.13
CA LEU A 121 -5.64 -1.86 -12.29
C LEU A 121 -5.39 -0.75 -11.27
N LEU A 122 -5.32 -1.12 -9.99
CA LEU A 122 -5.23 -0.17 -8.88
C LEU A 122 -4.48 -0.79 -7.70
N GLN A 123 -3.84 0.07 -6.92
CA GLN A 123 -3.33 -0.27 -5.60
C GLN A 123 -3.86 0.73 -4.58
N ILE A 124 -4.28 0.23 -3.42
CA ILE A 124 -4.75 1.01 -2.27
C ILE A 124 -4.03 0.45 -1.04
N HIS A 125 -3.10 1.21 -0.47
CA HIS A 125 -2.31 0.77 0.68
C HIS A 125 -1.57 -0.56 0.44
N ASP A 126 -2.02 -1.66 1.04
CA ASP A 126 -1.50 -3.03 0.93
C ASP A 126 -2.37 -3.92 0.02
N GLU A 127 -3.41 -3.35 -0.59
CA GLU A 127 -4.34 -4.03 -1.49
C GLU A 127 -4.00 -3.75 -2.95
N VAL A 128 -4.09 -4.78 -3.78
CA VAL A 128 -3.97 -4.68 -5.24
C VAL A 128 -5.23 -5.20 -5.91
N ILE A 129 -5.60 -4.56 -7.02
CA ILE A 129 -6.71 -4.98 -7.86
C ILE A 129 -6.16 -5.28 -9.25
N VAL A 130 -6.44 -6.49 -9.75
CA VAL A 130 -6.16 -6.89 -11.12
C VAL A 130 -7.47 -7.13 -11.88
N GLU A 131 -7.47 -6.86 -13.17
CA GLU A 131 -8.60 -7.15 -14.06
C GLU A 131 -8.19 -8.02 -15.24
N GLY A 132 -9.07 -8.92 -15.67
CA GLY A 132 -8.80 -9.82 -16.79
C GLY A 132 -10.01 -10.68 -17.21
N PRO A 133 -9.80 -11.64 -18.14
CA PRO A 133 -10.82 -12.58 -18.59
C PRO A 133 -11.28 -13.52 -17.48
N GLU A 134 -12.59 -13.70 -17.34
CA GLU A 134 -13.20 -14.55 -16.30
C GLU A 134 -12.78 -16.03 -16.37
N GLU A 135 -12.43 -16.50 -17.58
CA GLU A 135 -12.03 -17.88 -17.88
C GLU A 135 -10.82 -18.36 -17.06
N HIS A 136 -9.96 -17.44 -16.61
CA HIS A 136 -8.70 -17.76 -15.92
C HIS A 136 -8.61 -17.17 -14.51
N VAL A 137 -9.74 -16.87 -13.88
CA VAL A 137 -9.76 -16.15 -12.59
C VAL A 137 -9.01 -16.87 -11.47
N GLU A 138 -9.18 -18.19 -11.35
CA GLU A 138 -8.49 -18.97 -10.31
C GLU A 138 -6.97 -19.03 -10.55
N GLU A 139 -6.55 -19.17 -11.82
CA GLU A 139 -5.13 -19.19 -12.19
C GLU A 139 -4.46 -17.84 -11.96
N ALA A 140 -5.17 -16.76 -12.26
CA ALA A 140 -4.71 -15.39 -12.03
C ALA A 140 -4.67 -15.07 -10.53
N GLN A 141 -5.67 -15.50 -9.75
CA GLN A 141 -5.69 -15.32 -8.30
C GLN A 141 -4.49 -16.02 -7.64
N ALA A 142 -4.22 -17.28 -7.99
CA ALA A 142 -3.06 -18.01 -7.47
C ALA A 142 -1.72 -17.35 -7.84
N GLU A 143 -1.63 -16.79 -9.05
CA GLU A 143 -0.47 -16.03 -9.50
C GLU A 143 -0.28 -14.74 -8.70
N VAL A 144 -1.35 -13.99 -8.45
CA VAL A 144 -1.33 -12.77 -7.64
C VAL A 144 -0.86 -13.06 -6.22
N VAL A 145 -1.44 -14.09 -5.58
CA VAL A 145 -1.07 -14.53 -4.24
C VAL A 145 0.43 -14.84 -4.18
N ARG A 146 0.94 -15.66 -5.09
CA ARG A 146 2.39 -15.98 -5.13
C ARG A 146 3.26 -14.73 -5.28
N CYS A 147 2.88 -13.82 -6.18
CA CYS A 147 3.63 -12.58 -6.39
C CYS A 147 3.68 -11.69 -5.13
N MET A 148 2.63 -11.70 -4.31
CA MET A 148 2.52 -10.88 -3.10
C MET A 148 3.12 -11.54 -1.85
N GLU A 149 3.07 -12.88 -1.74
CA GLU A 149 3.68 -13.61 -0.62
C GLU A 149 5.22 -13.63 -0.73
N GLU A 150 5.76 -13.66 -1.95
CA GLU A 150 7.20 -13.79 -2.22
C GLU A 150 7.72 -12.74 -3.22
N PRO A 151 7.56 -11.43 -2.95
CA PRO A 151 7.94 -10.36 -3.88
C PRO A 151 9.45 -10.23 -4.08
N TRP A 152 10.27 -10.79 -3.19
CA TRP A 152 11.74 -10.68 -3.17
C TRP A 152 12.48 -11.76 -3.97
N ASP A 153 11.85 -12.87 -4.33
CA ASP A 153 12.55 -14.06 -4.85
C ASP A 153 13.37 -13.79 -6.12
N ASP A 154 12.95 -12.83 -6.95
CA ASP A 154 13.65 -12.48 -8.20
C ASP A 154 14.81 -11.49 -8.01
N TYR A 155 14.91 -10.88 -6.82
CA TYR A 155 15.84 -9.77 -6.53
C TYR A 155 17.00 -10.18 -5.62
N GLY A 156 17.08 -11.46 -5.23
CA GLY A 156 18.14 -11.98 -4.36
C GLY A 156 18.18 -11.32 -2.98
N LEU A 157 17.05 -10.74 -2.54
CA LEU A 157 16.92 -10.16 -1.21
C LEU A 157 16.71 -11.29 -0.19
N GLU A 158 17.27 -11.13 1.02
CA GLU A 158 17.03 -12.07 2.10
C GLU A 158 15.53 -12.17 2.42
N ARG A 159 15.03 -13.39 2.58
CA ARG A 159 13.64 -13.63 2.95
C ARG A 159 13.34 -12.99 4.30
N LEU A 160 12.14 -12.42 4.45
CA LEU A 160 11.67 -11.92 5.74
C LEU A 160 11.70 -13.05 6.78
N LYS A 161 12.05 -12.70 8.03
CA LYS A 161 11.96 -13.63 9.18
C LYS A 161 10.53 -14.12 9.44
N VAL A 162 9.54 -13.40 8.91
CA VAL A 162 8.11 -13.69 9.01
C VAL A 162 7.53 -13.88 7.61
N ARG A 163 6.55 -14.78 7.48
CA ARG A 163 5.81 -14.95 6.21
C ARG A 163 4.78 -13.83 6.06
N LEU A 164 4.54 -13.45 4.81
CA LEU A 164 3.39 -12.62 4.44
C LEU A 164 2.25 -13.56 4.05
N GLU A 165 1.10 -13.42 4.69
CA GLU A 165 -0.13 -14.09 4.29
C GLU A 165 -0.91 -13.16 3.36
N VAL A 166 -1.46 -13.70 2.29
CA VAL A 166 -2.24 -12.92 1.31
C VAL A 166 -3.66 -13.48 1.24
N ASP A 167 -4.63 -12.66 1.65
CA ASP A 167 -6.05 -12.93 1.43
C ASP A 167 -6.40 -12.49 0.00
N ALA A 168 -7.11 -13.31 -0.77
CA ALA A 168 -7.51 -12.96 -2.13
C ALA A 168 -8.96 -13.37 -2.43
N ASP A 169 -9.67 -12.50 -3.14
CA ASP A 169 -11.06 -12.71 -3.55
C ASP A 169 -11.26 -12.26 -5.01
N HIS A 170 -12.36 -12.68 -5.65
CA HIS A 170 -12.70 -12.27 -7.00
C HIS A 170 -14.20 -12.00 -7.16
N ALA A 171 -14.54 -11.03 -8.00
CA ALA A 171 -15.93 -10.75 -8.35
C ALA A 171 -16.09 -10.29 -9.80
N HIS A 172 -17.33 -10.29 -10.30
CA HIS A 172 -17.65 -9.85 -11.66
C HIS A 172 -17.64 -8.32 -11.80
N SER A 173 -17.61 -7.58 -10.68
CA SER A 173 -17.42 -6.14 -10.67
C SER A 173 -16.70 -5.66 -9.41
N TRP A 174 -16.01 -4.52 -9.51
CA TRP A 174 -15.33 -3.90 -8.37
C TRP A 174 -16.25 -3.61 -7.18
N TYR A 175 -17.53 -3.35 -7.44
CA TYR A 175 -18.51 -3.09 -6.38
C TYR A 175 -18.85 -4.34 -5.56
N GLU A 176 -18.62 -5.52 -6.12
CA GLU A 176 -18.90 -6.81 -5.49
C GLU A 176 -17.66 -7.44 -4.83
N ALA A 177 -16.44 -7.00 -5.19
CA ALA A 177 -15.16 -7.53 -4.70
C ALA A 177 -14.66 -6.90 -3.38
N LYS A 178 -15.54 -6.25 -2.60
CA LYS A 178 -15.18 -5.43 -1.44
C LYS A 178 -15.69 -6.00 -0.12
#